data_AF-A0A9X5U950-F1
#
_entry.id   AF-A0A9X5U950-F1
#
_cell.length_a   1.000
_cell.length_b   1.000
_cell.length_c   1.000
_cell.angle_alpha   90.00
_cell.angle_beta   90.00
_cell.angle_gamma   90.00
#
_symmetry.space_group_name_H-M   'P 1'
#
loop_
_entity.id
_entity.type
_entity.pdbx_description
1 polymer ?
#
loop_
_entity_poly.entity_id
_entity_poly.type
_entity_poly.pdbx_seq_one_letter_code
_entity_poly.pdbx_strand_id
1 'polypeptide(L)' 'MHVDRIVSRQTNAAGEPREYVSHLVRRTFREDGKVKNETIANVSHLPPAAIDVLRKALAGRTLVDV' A
#
# COMPACT_ATOMS: atom_id res chain seq x y z
N MET A 1 8.92 -2.41 -6.50
CA MET A 1 7.55 -2.70 -6.01
C MET A 1 7.55 -2.35 -4.54
N HIS A 2 6.49 -1.73 -4.02
CA HIS A 2 6.45 -1.27 -2.63
C HIS A 2 5.01 -1.20 -2.12
N VAL A 3 4.85 -1.10 -0.80
CA VAL A 3 3.55 -0.82 -0.17
C VAL A 3 3.42 0.68 0.09
N ASP A 4 2.53 1.35 -0.62
CA ASP A 4 2.15 2.73 -0.35
C ASP A 4 1.15 2.80 0.82
N ARG A 5 1.33 3.76 1.72
CA ARG A 5 0.32 4.16 2.71
C ARG A 5 -0.34 5.44 2.24
N ILE A 6 -1.63 5.38 1.97
CA ILE A 6 -2.41 6.54 1.53
C ILE A 6 -3.40 6.88 2.64
N VAL A 7 -3.42 8.15 3.03
CA VAL A 7 -4.38 8.68 4.00
C VAL A 7 -5.34 9.60 3.24
N SER A 8 -6.63 9.28 3.30
CA SER A 8 -7.70 10.12 2.77
C SER A 8 -8.53 10.66 3.92
N ARG A 9 -8.87 11.95 3.85
CA ARG A 9 -9.77 12.61 4.81
C ARG A 9 -11.03 13.01 4.08
N GLN A 10 -12.17 12.54 4.55
CA GLN A 10 -13.47 12.80 3.93
C GLN A 10 -14.49 13.13 4.99
N THR A 11 -15.39 14.04 4.68
CA THR A 11 -16.55 14.31 5.52
C THR A 11 -17.66 13.35 5.11
N ASN A 12 -18.23 12.62 6.06
CA ASN A 12 -19.38 11.75 5.78
C ASN A 12 -20.66 12.58 5.58
N ALA A 13 -21.76 11.92 5.18
CA ALA A 13 -23.04 12.59 4.95
C ALA A 13 -23.60 13.31 6.19
N ALA A 14 -23.15 12.96 7.39
CA ALA A 14 -23.53 13.61 8.66
C ALA A 14 -22.67 14.83 9.01
N GLY A 15 -21.72 15.23 8.15
CA GLY A 15 -20.82 16.36 8.41
C GLY A 15 -19.62 15.99 9.29
N GLU A 16 -19.41 14.72 9.63
CA GLU A 16 -18.32 14.29 10.49
C GLU A 16 -17.06 13.98 9.68
N PRO A 17 -15.87 14.42 10.13
CA PRO A 17 -14.62 14.06 9.49
C PRO A 17 -14.29 12.58 9.74
N ARG A 18 -13.86 11.89 8.68
CA ARG A 18 -13.40 10.50 8.69
C ARG A 18 -12.03 10.40 8.02
N GLU A 19 -11.10 9.71 8.67
CA GLU A 19 -9.80 9.37 8.10
C GLU A 19 -9.80 7.90 7.66
N TYR A 20 -9.45 7.66 6.39
CA TYR A 20 -9.32 6.35 5.80
C TYR A 20 -7.86 6.09 5.46
N VAL A 21 -7.36 4.93 5.88
CA VAL A 21 -5.97 4.51 5.58
C VAL A 21 -6.01 3.33 4.64
N SER A 22 -5.41 3.50 3.47
CA SER A 22 -5.24 2.45 2.47
C SER A 22 -3.78 2.03 2.36
N HIS A 23 -3.56 0.72 2.25
CA HIS A 23 -2.27 0.10 2.00
C HIS A 23 -2.28 -0.57 0.63
N LEU A 24 -1.49 -0.06 -0.32
CA LEU A 24 -1.51 -0.51 -1.71
C LEU A 24 -0.15 -1.05 -2.14
N VAL A 25 -0.11 -2.25 -2.71
CA VAL A 25 1.09 -2.78 -3.38
C VAL A 25 1.15 -2.18 -4.78
N ARG A 26 2.24 -1.48 -5.09
CA ARG A 26 2.41 -0.77 -6.36
C ARG A 26 3.74 -1.08 -7.01
N ARG A 27 3.78 -0.99 -8.34
CA ARG A 27 5.01 -1.06 -9.12
C ARG A 27 5.07 0.01 -10.18
N THR A 28 6.29 0.39 -10.53
CA THR A 28 6.59 1.18 -11.71
C THR A 28 7.06 0.24 -12.80
N PHE A 29 6.56 0.43 -14.02
CA PHE A 29 6.93 -0.36 -15.20
C PHE A 29 7.08 0.57 -16.41
N ARG A 30 7.62 0.04 -17.51
CA ARG A 30 7.70 0.76 -18.78
C ARG A 30 6.83 0.09 -19.82
N GLU A 31 6.06 0.90 -20.53
CA GLU A 31 5.24 0.49 -21.66
C GLU A 31 5.35 1.59 -22.72
N ASP A 32 5.70 1.20 -23.96
CA ASP A 32 5.89 2.11 -25.10
C ASP A 32 6.82 3.30 -24.80
N GLY A 33 7.94 3.01 -24.13
CA GLY A 33 8.93 4.03 -23.75
C GLY A 33 8.48 4.97 -22.62
N LYS A 34 7.27 4.80 -22.07
CA LYS A 34 6.73 5.63 -20.99
C LYS A 34 6.82 4.91 -19.65
N VAL A 35 7.21 5.64 -18.61
CA VAL A 35 7.15 5.16 -17.23
C VAL A 35 5.71 5.23 -16.73
N LYS A 36 5.17 4.10 -16.29
CA LYS A 36 3.81 3.96 -15.76
C LYS A 36 3.83 3.40 -14.35
N ASN A 37 2.77 3.68 -13.59
CA ASN A 37 2.56 3.15 -12.25
C ASN A 37 1.29 2.30 -12.22
N GLU A 38 1.37 1.13 -11.61
CA GLU A 38 0.26 0.20 -11.47
C GLU A 38 0.04 -0.14 -9.99
N THR A 39 -1.23 -0.20 -9.58
CA THR A 39 -1.65 -0.79 -8.31
C THR A 39 -1.91 -2.28 -8.54
N ILE A 40 -1.10 -3.13 -7.90
CA ILE A 40 -1.19 -4.58 -8.03
C ILE A 40 -2.27 -5.13 -7.09
N ALA A 41 -2.33 -4.62 -5.86
CA ALA A 41 -3.29 -5.08 -4.86
C ALA A 41 -3.57 -4.02 -3.79
N ASN A 42 -4.77 -4.06 -3.24
CA ASN A 42 -5.11 -3.39 -1.99
C ASN A 42 -4.99 -4.41 -0.84
N VAL A 43 -4.10 -4.14 0.11
CA VAL A 43 -3.81 -5.02 1.26
C VAL A 43 -4.27 -4.42 2.59
N SER A 44 -5.16 -3.43 2.56
CA SER A 44 -5.64 -2.71 3.75
C SER A 44 -6.38 -3.60 4.76
N HIS A 45 -6.88 -4.76 4.31
CA HIS A 45 -7.58 -5.73 5.17
C HIS A 45 -6.66 -6.74 5.84
N LEU A 46 -5.36 -6.72 5.55
CA LEU A 46 -4.41 -7.58 6.24
C LEU A 46 -4.16 -7.09 7.68
N PRO A 47 -3.81 -8.00 8.61
CA PRO A 47 -3.31 -7.59 9.91
C PRO A 47 -2.11 -6.64 9.78
N PRO A 48 -1.96 -5.63 10.65
CA PRO A 48 -0.85 -4.68 10.58
C PRO A 48 0.54 -5.35 10.53
N ALA A 49 0.74 -6.41 11.32
CA ALA A 49 1.99 -7.17 11.33
C ALA A 49 2.32 -7.79 9.96
N ALA A 50 1.30 -8.27 9.22
CA ALA A 50 1.50 -8.83 7.89
C ALA A 50 1.87 -7.74 6.86
N ILE A 51 1.29 -6.54 6.99
CA ILE A 51 1.66 -5.38 6.16
C ILE A 51 3.12 -4.99 6.42
N ASP A 52 3.57 -5.02 7.67
CA ASP A 52 4.96 -4.70 8.03
C ASP A 52 5.96 -5.72 7.51
N VAL A 53 5.64 -7.01 7.61
CA VAL A 53 6.39 -8.11 6.98
C VAL A 53 6.50 -7.88 5.48
N LEU A 54 5.38 -7.61 4.81
CA LEU A 54 5.34 -7.36 3.37
C LEU A 54 6.19 -6.14 2.97
N ARG A 55 6.12 -5.04 3.74
CA ARG A 55 6.98 -3.86 3.53
C ARG A 55 8.47 -4.21 3.59
N LYS A 56 8.88 -4.96 4.61
CA LYS A 56 10.28 -5.38 4.79
C LYS A 56 10.73 -6.30 3.66
N ALA A 57 9.92 -7.28 3.31
CA ALA A 57 10.21 -8.21 2.21
C ALA A 57 10.36 -7.48 0.87
N LEU A 58 9.44 -6.57 0.53
CA LEU A 58 9.52 -5.78 -0.71
C LEU A 58 10.66 -4.76 -0.71
N ALA A 59 11.18 -4.38 0.46
CA ALA A 59 12.39 -3.57 0.59
C ALA A 59 13.69 -4.41 0.48
N GLY A 60 13.60 -5.70 0.14
CA GLY A 60 14.74 -6.59 -0.03
C GLY A 60 15.33 -7.14 1.28
N ARG A 61 14.62 -7.01 2.41
CA ARG A 61 15.05 -7.62 3.67
C ARG A 61 14.68 -9.10 3.70
N THR A 62 15.67 -9.95 3.97
CA THR A 62 15.41 -11.36 4.29
C THR A 62 14.74 -11.45 5.66
N LEU A 63 13.64 -12.19 5.72
CA LEU A 63 12.94 -12.49 6.95
C LEU A 63 13.25 -13.94 7.31
N VAL A 64 13.72 -14.16 8.53
CA VAL A 64 13.98 -15.48 9.10
C VAL A 64 12.96 -15.72 10.21
N ASP A 65 12.35 -16.90 10.18
CA ASP A 65 11.54 -17.40 11.28
C ASP A 65 12.49 -17.93 12.36
N VAL A 66 12.25 -17.55 13.62
CA VAL A 66 13.15 -17.83 14.75
C VAL A 66 12.43 -18.68 15.77
#